data_AF-A0A838KBM2-F1
#
_entry.id   AF-A0A838KBM2-F1
#
_cell.length_a   1.000
_cell.length_b   1.000
_cell.length_c   1.000
_cell.angle_alpha   90.00
_cell.angle_beta   90.00
_cell.angle_gamma   90.00
#
_symmetry.space_group_name_H-M   'P 1'
#
loop_
_entity.id
_entity.type
_entity.pdbx_description
1 polymer ?
#
loop_
_entity_poly.entity_id
_entity_poly.type
_entity_poly.pdbx_seq_one_letter_code
_entity_poly.pdbx_strand_id
1 'polypeptide(L)'
;MALDLVQSGVQSETADDLLDRTAVESYRRRLTDLSSERVEAESRHDAARLLALDKEHDALVTELRRGTRLGGRPRAFANSPAERARKAVTARIRDAVRRLDEALPELGAHLDRTLVTGVLCRYRGDEAWDVDV
;
A
#
# COMPACT_ATOMS: atom_id res chain seq x y z
N MET A 1 25.49 -51.59 16.95
CA MET A 1 25.65 -50.48 17.91
C MET A 1 26.22 -49.30 17.13
N ALA A 2 25.36 -48.36 16.73
CA ALA A 2 25.71 -47.00 16.30
C ALA A 2 24.40 -46.22 16.25
N LEU A 3 24.18 -45.45 17.31
CA LEU A 3 23.08 -44.52 17.52
C LEU A 3 23.63 -43.15 17.09
N ASP A 4 22.96 -42.42 16.20
CA ASP A 4 23.09 -40.96 16.11
C ASP A 4 21.85 -40.43 15.37
N LEU A 5 20.84 -40.07 16.16
CA LEU A 5 20.51 -38.69 16.54
C LEU A 5 19.90 -37.87 15.38
N VAL A 6 18.58 -37.92 15.39
CA VAL A 6 17.67 -36.80 15.11
C VAL A 6 18.32 -35.47 15.51
N GLN A 7 18.74 -34.67 14.53
CA GLN A 7 18.78 -33.21 14.67
C GLN A 7 17.52 -32.64 14.04
N SER A 8 16.37 -32.91 14.67
CA SER A 8 15.30 -31.93 14.65
C SER A 8 15.83 -30.73 15.41
N GLY A 9 16.30 -29.72 14.67
CA GLY A 9 16.50 -28.38 15.23
C GLY A 9 15.17 -27.90 15.75
N VAL A 10 14.91 -28.13 17.04
CA VAL A 10 13.84 -27.47 17.77
C VAL A 10 14.16 -25.98 17.68
N GLN A 11 13.48 -25.30 16.77
CA GLN A 11 13.42 -23.84 16.70
C GLN A 11 12.77 -23.40 18.01
N SER A 12 13.58 -23.09 19.02
CA SER A 12 13.10 -22.44 20.23
C SER A 12 12.84 -20.99 19.85
N GLU A 13 11.62 -20.70 19.38
CA GLU A 13 11.16 -19.32 19.20
C GLU A 13 11.31 -18.59 20.53
N THR A 14 12.14 -17.55 20.55
CA THR A 14 12.32 -16.75 21.75
C THR A 14 11.10 -15.83 21.94
N ALA A 15 10.88 -15.34 23.16
CA ALA A 15 9.81 -14.37 23.41
C ALA A 15 9.95 -13.12 22.52
N ASP A 16 11.19 -12.76 22.14
CA ASP A 16 11.50 -11.65 21.23
C ASP A 16 11.05 -11.94 19.78
N ASP A 17 11.27 -13.16 19.29
CA ASP A 17 10.82 -13.58 17.95
C ASP A 17 9.28 -13.59 17.82
N LEU A 18 8.59 -13.99 18.89
CA LEU A 18 7.12 -13.99 18.95
C LEU A 18 6.55 -12.56 19.01
N LEU A 19 7.23 -11.65 19.74
CA LEU A 19 6.89 -10.24 19.79
C LEU A 19 7.12 -9.56 18.42
N ASP A 20 8.22 -9.87 17.73
CA ASP A 20 8.49 -9.34 16.38
C ASP A 20 7.45 -9.83 15.36
N ARG A 21 7.03 -11.10 15.44
CA ARG A 21 5.96 -11.65 14.58
C ARG A 21 4.62 -10.97 14.84
N THR A 22 4.26 -10.79 16.10
CA THR A 22 3.00 -10.12 16.48
C THR A 22 2.97 -8.67 16.02
N ALA A 23 4.10 -7.96 16.13
CA ALA A 23 4.26 -6.59 15.64
C ALA A 23 4.11 -6.52 14.12
N VAL A 24 4.77 -7.41 13.38
CA VAL A 24 4.67 -7.50 11.91
C VAL A 24 3.23 -7.76 11.46
N GLU A 25 2.52 -8.67 12.12
CA GLU A 25 1.11 -8.94 11.81
C GLU A 25 0.20 -7.75 12.08
N SER A 26 0.45 -7.02 13.17
CA SER A 26 -0.25 -5.76 13.48
C SER A 26 -0.06 -4.72 12.38
N TYR A 27 1.18 -4.52 11.90
CA TYR A 27 1.45 -3.60 10.80
C TYR A 27 0.81 -4.02 9.48
N ARG A 28 0.80 -5.33 9.17
CA ARG A 28 0.10 -5.83 7.97
C ARG A 28 -1.40 -5.59 8.04
N ARG A 29 -2.02 -5.85 9.19
CA ARG A 29 -3.45 -5.55 9.41
C ARG A 29 -3.71 -4.05 9.20
N ARG A 30 -2.87 -3.19 9.79
CA ARG A 30 -3.02 -1.74 9.62
C ARG A 30 -2.87 -1.30 8.15
N LEU A 31 -1.95 -1.90 7.39
CA LEU A 31 -1.83 -1.61 5.95
C LEU A 31 -3.09 -2.01 5.17
N THR A 32 -3.74 -3.11 5.54
CA THR A 32 -5.05 -3.48 5.00
C THR A 32 -6.11 -2.46 5.37
N ASP A 33 -6.17 -2.02 6.63
CA ASP A 33 -7.14 -1.01 7.08
C ASP A 33 -6.95 0.32 6.34
N LEU A 34 -5.70 0.77 6.17
CA LEU A 34 -5.37 1.97 5.40
C LEU A 34 -5.84 1.89 3.94
N SER A 35 -5.87 0.68 3.35
CA SER A 35 -6.39 0.49 2.01
C SER A 35 -7.89 0.75 1.94
N SER A 36 -8.65 0.32 2.94
CA SER A 36 -10.09 0.58 3.06
C SER A 36 -10.36 2.06 3.34
N GLU A 37 -9.64 2.67 4.28
CA GLU A 37 -9.76 4.09 4.61
C GLU A 37 -9.45 4.99 3.41
N ARG A 38 -8.51 4.58 2.55
CA ARG A 38 -8.17 5.29 1.32
C ARG A 38 -9.33 5.28 0.33
N VAL A 39 -9.98 4.13 0.14
CA VAL A 39 -11.16 4.02 -0.74
C VAL A 39 -12.28 4.94 -0.26
N GLU A 40 -12.47 5.06 1.06
CA GLU A 40 -13.44 5.99 1.62
C GLU A 40 -13.05 7.46 1.44
N ALA A 41 -11.78 7.80 1.69
CA ALA A 41 -11.28 9.17 1.51
C ALA A 41 -11.33 9.60 0.03
N GLU A 42 -11.05 8.67 -0.89
CA GLU A 42 -11.21 8.87 -2.34
C GLU A 42 -12.67 9.13 -2.70
N SER A 43 -13.63 8.34 -2.16
CA SER A 43 -15.06 8.59 -2.41
C SER A 43 -15.57 9.93 -1.88
N ARG A 44 -14.84 10.55 -0.94
CA ARG A 44 -15.16 11.85 -0.36
C ARG A 44 -14.34 12.99 -0.96
N HIS A 45 -13.47 12.71 -1.94
CA HIS A 45 -12.49 13.65 -2.50
C HIS A 45 -11.65 14.38 -1.43
N ASP A 46 -11.35 13.69 -0.32
CA ASP A 46 -10.61 14.26 0.81
C ASP A 46 -9.09 14.14 0.58
N ALA A 47 -8.55 15.08 -0.20
CA ALA A 47 -7.13 15.10 -0.56
C ALA A 47 -6.20 15.18 0.67
N ALA A 48 -6.61 15.89 1.73
CA ALA A 48 -5.84 16.00 2.96
C ALA A 48 -5.75 14.66 3.69
N ARG A 49 -6.87 13.93 3.77
CA ARG A 49 -6.91 12.57 4.33
C ARG A 49 -6.09 11.61 3.50
N LEU A 50 -6.15 11.67 2.17
CA LEU A 50 -5.36 10.82 1.29
C LEU A 50 -3.85 11.02 1.49
N LEU A 51 -3.41 12.27 1.64
CA LEU A 51 -2.01 12.57 1.94
C LEU A 51 -1.57 12.00 3.31
N ALA A 52 -2.45 12.08 4.33
CA ALA A 52 -2.16 11.52 5.65
C ALA A 52 -2.06 9.98 5.61
N LEU A 53 -2.98 9.32 4.90
CA LEU A 53 -2.97 7.87 4.71
C LEU A 53 -1.73 7.39 3.94
N ASP A 54 -1.31 8.13 2.90
CA ASP A 54 -0.07 7.85 2.16
C ASP A 54 1.17 7.96 3.08
N LYS A 55 1.23 8.97 3.94
CA LYS A 55 2.33 9.14 4.91
C LYS A 55 2.37 8.02 5.94
N GLU A 56 1.21 7.63 6.49
CA GLU A 56 1.12 6.54 7.46
C GLU A 56 1.53 5.20 6.83
N HIS A 57 1.04 4.93 5.62
CA HIS A 57 1.43 3.76 4.84
C HIS A 57 2.95 3.69 4.65
N ASP A 58 3.58 4.79 4.27
CA ASP A 58 5.03 4.86 4.06
C ASP A 58 5.84 4.70 5.36
N ALA A 59 5.33 5.21 6.48
CA ALA A 59 5.92 5.00 7.79
C ALA A 59 5.89 3.52 8.19
N LEU A 60 4.74 2.85 8.03
CA LEU A 60 4.58 1.43 8.35
C LEU A 60 5.45 0.54 7.46
N VAL A 61 5.51 0.83 6.15
CA VAL A 61 6.41 0.13 5.22
C VAL A 61 7.87 0.33 5.61
N THR A 62 8.24 1.52 6.11
CA THR A 62 9.61 1.81 6.58
C THR A 62 9.92 1.04 7.86
N GLU A 63 9.00 0.96 8.82
CA GLU A 63 9.18 0.21 10.06
C GLU A 63 9.29 -1.30 9.79
N LEU A 64 8.44 -1.81 8.90
CA LEU A 64 8.55 -3.16 8.32
C LEU A 64 9.82 -3.38 7.48
N ARG A 65 10.66 -2.37 7.22
CA ARG A 65 12.01 -2.58 6.67
C ARG A 65 13.07 -2.66 7.77
N ARG A 66 12.84 -1.98 8.89
CA ARG A 66 13.77 -1.89 10.02
C ARG A 66 13.76 -3.16 10.87
N GLY A 67 12.59 -3.63 11.31
CA GLY A 67 12.48 -4.84 12.15
C GLY A 67 12.97 -6.12 11.45
N THR A 68 12.85 -6.16 10.12
CA THR A 68 13.08 -7.37 9.31
C THR A 68 14.56 -7.66 9.03
N ARG A 69 15.45 -6.76 9.47
CA ARG A 69 16.91 -6.99 9.51
C ARG A 69 17.38 -7.76 10.74
N LEU A 70 16.57 -7.84 11.81
CA LEU A 70 17.04 -8.32 13.12
C LEU A 70 16.67 -9.79 13.43
N GLY A 71 15.62 -10.37 12.83
CA GLY A 71 15.13 -11.72 13.20
C GLY A 71 14.89 -12.72 12.06
N GLY A 72 15.22 -12.41 10.80
CA GLY A 72 15.00 -13.35 9.70
C GLY A 72 13.56 -13.36 9.15
N ARG A 73 13.36 -12.52 8.12
CA ARG A 73 12.26 -12.48 7.12
C ARG A 73 10.92 -11.92 7.61
N PRO A 74 10.62 -10.64 7.30
CA PRO A 74 9.84 -10.37 6.08
C PRO A 74 10.35 -9.23 5.16
N ARG A 75 11.28 -9.55 4.24
CA ARG A 75 11.59 -8.67 3.08
C ARG A 75 10.51 -8.65 1.99
N ALA A 76 9.48 -9.49 2.09
CA ALA A 76 8.57 -9.78 0.98
C ALA A 76 7.58 -8.65 0.67
N PHE A 77 7.09 -7.90 1.67
CA PHE A 77 6.01 -6.94 1.46
C PHE A 77 6.52 -5.55 1.08
N ALA A 78 7.48 -5.01 1.85
CA ALA A 78 7.98 -3.65 1.71
C ALA A 78 8.85 -3.38 0.45
N ASN A 79 9.39 -4.44 -0.16
CA ASN A 79 10.09 -4.41 -1.45
C ASN A 79 9.36 -5.26 -2.50
N SER A 80 8.07 -5.54 -2.30
CA SER A 80 7.29 -6.29 -3.26
C SER A 80 7.23 -5.53 -4.59
N PRO A 81 7.28 -6.25 -5.73
CA PRO A 81 6.95 -5.66 -7.03
C PRO A 81 5.60 -4.94 -7.02
N ALA A 82 4.63 -5.44 -6.24
CA ALA A 82 3.29 -4.85 -6.11
C ALA A 82 3.33 -3.44 -5.50
N GLU A 83 4.06 -3.23 -4.40
CA GLU A 83 4.14 -1.92 -3.76
C GLU A 83 4.88 -0.89 -4.63
N ARG A 84 5.95 -1.34 -5.32
CA ARG A 84 6.62 -0.49 -6.31
C ARG A 84 5.71 -0.13 -7.48
N ALA A 85 4.94 -1.10 -7.98
CA ALA A 85 3.99 -0.89 -9.06
C ALA A 85 2.90 0.10 -8.63
N ARG A 86 2.30 -0.07 -7.45
CA ARG A 86 1.33 0.87 -6.88
C ARG A 86 1.87 2.29 -6.88
N LYS A 87 3.06 2.53 -6.30
CA LYS A 87 3.68 3.86 -6.26
C LYS A 87 3.93 4.44 -7.66
N ALA A 88 4.52 3.64 -8.54
CA ALA A 88 4.85 4.09 -9.89
C ALA A 88 3.59 4.44 -10.70
N VAL A 89 2.54 3.61 -10.60
CA VAL A 89 1.26 3.81 -11.28
C VAL A 89 0.55 5.04 -10.73
N THR A 90 0.40 5.18 -9.40
CA THR A 90 -0.21 6.36 -8.79
C THR A 90 0.50 7.64 -9.21
N ALA A 91 1.85 7.65 -9.17
CA ALA A 91 2.62 8.84 -9.56
C ALA A 91 2.40 9.19 -11.04
N ARG A 92 2.42 8.19 -11.94
CA ARG A 92 2.22 8.40 -13.39
C ARG A 92 0.82 8.88 -13.73
N ILE A 93 -0.21 8.32 -13.08
CA ILE A 93 -1.60 8.75 -13.28
C ILE A 93 -1.79 10.18 -12.79
N ARG A 94 -1.33 10.51 -11.58
CA ARG A 94 -1.42 11.88 -11.05
C ARG A 94 -0.71 12.89 -11.94
N ASP A 95 0.48 12.56 -12.45
CA ASP A 95 1.20 13.44 -13.38
C ASP A 95 0.45 13.61 -14.71
N ALA A 96 -0.11 12.54 -15.27
CA ALA A 96 -0.90 12.60 -16.49
C ALA A 96 -2.18 13.45 -16.31
N VAL A 97 -2.91 13.25 -15.21
CA VAL A 97 -4.12 14.04 -14.89
C VAL A 97 -3.77 15.51 -14.73
N ARG A 98 -2.69 15.86 -14.03
CA ARG A 98 -2.23 17.24 -13.89
C ARG A 98 -1.92 17.89 -15.24
N ARG A 99 -1.25 17.16 -16.14
CA ARG A 99 -0.94 17.65 -17.50
C ARG A 99 -2.19 17.81 -18.36
N LEU A 100 -3.19 16.95 -18.17
CA LEU A 100 -4.48 17.07 -18.84
C LEU A 100 -5.25 18.27 -18.31
N ASP A 101 -5.25 18.52 -17.00
CA ASP A 101 -5.90 19.67 -16.37
C ASP A 101 -5.38 21.01 -16.92
N GLU A 102 -4.07 21.11 -17.20
CA GLU A 102 -3.46 22.29 -17.82
C GLU A 102 -4.02 22.61 -19.23
N ALA A 103 -4.42 21.59 -20.00
CA ALA A 103 -4.90 21.75 -21.37
C ALA A 103 -6.44 21.64 -21.51
N LEU A 104 -7.06 20.85 -20.64
CA LEU A 104 -8.46 20.44 -20.66
C LEU A 104 -8.97 20.33 -19.20
N PRO A 105 -9.27 21.47 -18.54
CA PRO A 105 -9.62 21.50 -17.13
C PRO A 105 -10.83 20.63 -16.77
N GLU A 106 -11.84 20.57 -17.64
CA GLU A 106 -13.05 19.75 -17.41
C GLU A 106 -12.73 18.25 -17.39
N LEU A 107 -11.87 17.79 -18.30
CA LEU A 107 -11.40 16.41 -18.34
C LEU A 107 -10.48 16.11 -17.14
N GLY A 108 -9.58 17.04 -16.80
CA GLY A 108 -8.72 16.92 -15.62
C GLY A 108 -9.53 16.71 -14.35
N ALA A 109 -10.52 17.59 -14.11
CA ALA A 109 -11.43 17.50 -12.98
C ALA A 109 -12.27 16.21 -12.99
N HIS A 110 -12.72 15.75 -14.16
CA HIS A 110 -13.44 14.47 -14.27
C HIS A 110 -12.57 13.28 -13.85
N LEU A 111 -11.36 13.19 -14.39
CA LEU A 111 -10.45 12.09 -14.10
C LEU A 111 -9.97 12.10 -12.65
N ASP A 112 -9.72 13.27 -12.08
CA ASP A 112 -9.36 13.40 -10.67
C ASP A 112 -10.47 12.87 -9.73
N ARG A 113 -11.73 13.06 -10.12
CA ARG A 113 -12.88 12.54 -9.36
C ARG A 113 -13.16 11.05 -9.59
N THR A 114 -12.93 10.55 -10.80
CA THR A 114 -13.37 9.20 -11.19
C THR A 114 -12.28 8.14 -11.14
N LEU A 115 -11.00 8.52 -11.18
CA LEU A 115 -9.88 7.57 -11.04
C LEU A 115 -9.57 7.27 -9.59
N VAL A 116 -9.64 5.98 -9.26
CA VAL A 116 -9.22 5.43 -7.97
C VAL A 116 -7.86 4.78 -8.16
N THR A 117 -6.87 5.23 -7.40
CA THR A 117 -5.52 4.64 -7.42
C THR A 117 -5.15 4.15 -6.04
N GLY A 118 -4.87 2.84 -5.89
CA GLY A 118 -4.48 2.25 -4.62
C GLY A 118 -3.84 0.89 -4.84
N VAL A 119 -4.22 -0.12 -4.06
CA VAL A 119 -3.85 -1.52 -4.36
C VAL A 119 -4.40 -1.95 -5.73
N LEU A 120 -5.58 -1.43 -6.08
CA LEU A 120 -6.20 -1.57 -7.40
C LEU A 120 -6.31 -0.19 -8.06
N CYS A 121 -6.16 -0.16 -9.39
CA CYS A 121 -6.41 1.01 -10.21
C CYS A 121 -7.72 0.80 -10.95
N ARG A 122 -8.71 1.68 -10.78
CA ARG A 122 -10.02 1.57 -11.45
C ARG A 122 -10.60 2.93 -11.80
N TYR A 123 -11.45 2.93 -12.81
CA TYR A 123 -12.28 4.05 -13.22
C TYR A 123 -13.70 3.85 -12.66
N ARG A 124 -14.24 4.84 -11.92
CA ARG A 124 -15.61 4.86 -11.38
C ARG A 124 -16.51 5.78 -12.21
N GLY A 125 -16.73 5.42 -13.47
CA GLY A 125 -17.69 6.13 -14.32
C GLY A 125 -19.11 5.61 -14.09
N ASP A 126 -19.69 5.93 -12.94
CA ASP A 126 -21.08 5.54 -12.65
C ASP A 126 -22.09 6.53 -13.27
N GLU A 127 -21.62 7.68 -13.77
CA GLU A 127 -22.40 8.70 -14.47
C GLU A 127 -21.84 8.93 -15.88
N ALA A 128 -22.73 9.14 -16.86
CA ALA A 128 -22.32 9.45 -18.22
C ALA A 128 -21.62 10.82 -18.23
N TRP A 129 -20.33 10.83 -18.55
CA TRP A 129 -19.61 12.08 -18.76
C TRP A 129 -19.96 12.61 -20.15
N ASP A 130 -20.75 13.68 -20.18
CA ASP A 130 -21.04 14.43 -21.39
C ASP A 130 -20.09 15.62 -21.49
N VAL A 131 -19.56 15.85 -22.69
CA VAL A 131 -18.63 16.95 -22.96
C VAL A 131 -19.37 17.91 -23.85
N ASP A 132 -19.68 19.10 -23.35
CA ASP A 132 -20.27 20.15 -24.19
C ASP A 132 -19.19 20.59 -25.21
N VAL A 133 -19.35 20.15 -26.47
CA VAL A 133 -18.44 20.45 -27.60
C VAL A 133 -18.83 21.75 -28.28
#